data_AF-A0A6L5YCQ8-F1
#
_entry.id   AF-A0A6L5YCQ8-F1
#
_cell.length_a   1.000
_cell.length_b   1.000
_cell.length_c   1.000
_cell.angle_alpha   90.00
_cell.angle_beta   90.00
_cell.angle_gamma   90.00
#
_symmetry.space_group_name_H-M   'P 1'
#
loop_
_entity.id
_entity.type
_entity.pdbx_description
1 polymer ?
#
loop_
_entity_poly.entity_id
_entity_poly.type
_entity_poly.pdbx_seq_one_letter_code
_entity_poly.pdbx_strand_id
1 'polypeptide(L)'
;MNKSVCWIAGAGEFYAPAFAPLPGDYVIAADGGYESLRRHGATIDMALGDFDSLGYVPKHRNVVRCSPVKDDTDMALAVKEGLSLGYERFALLGGLGGRLGHTLANLQTLMYLSRRGARGFLIGKNETATALTDGELYFSDAHRGYLSLFCLSEPACGVTLRGLKYELTDATLESFVALGVSNEFTGRESSVAVARGTLVVLWQDGRLEEMLRA
;
A
#
# COMPACT_ATOMS: atom_id res chain seq x y z
N MET A 1 6.48 -18.29 -11.00
CA MET A 1 5.13 -17.92 -11.50
C MET A 1 4.86 -16.52 -11.00
N ASN A 2 4.51 -15.58 -11.88
CA ASN A 2 4.26 -14.19 -11.49
C ASN A 2 3.01 -14.17 -10.60
N LYS A 3 3.09 -13.61 -9.39
CA LYS A 3 1.93 -13.57 -8.48
C LYS A 3 0.90 -12.58 -9.01
N SER A 4 -0.36 -12.99 -9.05
CA SER A 4 -1.49 -12.11 -9.37
C SER A 4 -1.65 -11.03 -8.31
N VAL A 5 -2.01 -9.82 -8.75
CA VAL A 5 -2.14 -8.63 -7.91
C VAL A 5 -3.60 -8.20 -7.86
N CYS A 6 -4.09 -7.86 -6.67
CA CYS A 6 -5.34 -7.17 -6.47
C CYS A 6 -5.09 -5.65 -6.51
N TRP A 7 -5.53 -5.00 -7.57
CA TRP A 7 -5.47 -3.55 -7.72
C TRP A 7 -6.71 -2.92 -7.11
N ILE A 8 -6.52 -1.92 -6.24
CA ILE A 8 -7.61 -1.22 -5.58
C ILE A 8 -7.45 0.27 -5.83
N ALA A 9 -8.47 0.91 -6.40
CA ALA A 9 -8.48 2.36 -6.59
C ALA A 9 -9.47 3.01 -5.62
N GLY A 10 -9.00 3.93 -4.79
CA GLY A 10 -9.83 4.80 -3.96
C GLY A 10 -10.14 6.15 -4.63
N ALA A 11 -10.86 7.00 -3.90
CA ALA A 11 -11.35 8.29 -4.39
C ALA A 11 -10.30 9.44 -4.38
N GLY A 12 -9.09 9.22 -3.85
CA GLY A 12 -8.02 10.21 -3.82
C GLY A 12 -7.32 10.41 -5.16
N GLU A 13 -6.18 11.11 -5.14
CA GLU A 13 -5.39 11.36 -6.36
C GLU A 13 -4.91 10.05 -7.00
N PHE A 14 -5.43 9.76 -8.19
CA PHE A 14 -5.11 8.55 -8.93
C PHE A 14 -3.85 8.76 -9.77
N TYR A 15 -2.76 8.09 -9.40
CA TYR A 15 -1.52 8.11 -10.17
C TYR A 15 -1.53 7.03 -11.27
N ALA A 16 -2.09 7.39 -12.42
CA ALA A 16 -2.28 6.49 -13.56
C ALA A 16 -1.01 5.76 -14.05
N PRO A 17 0.19 6.37 -14.08
CA PRO A 17 1.39 5.67 -14.53
C PRO A 17 1.75 4.42 -13.72
N ALA A 18 1.30 4.32 -12.47
CA ALA A 18 1.51 3.13 -11.66
C ALA A 18 0.47 2.01 -11.91
N PHE A 19 -0.63 2.30 -12.62
CA PHE A 19 -1.71 1.35 -12.85
C PHE A 19 -1.42 0.47 -14.08
N ALA A 20 -0.98 -0.76 -13.84
CA ALA A 20 -0.58 -1.71 -14.87
C ALA A 20 -1.07 -3.15 -14.57
N PRO A 21 -2.40 -3.40 -14.57
CA PRO A 21 -2.93 -4.74 -14.36
C PRO A 21 -2.56 -5.68 -15.51
N LEU A 22 -2.26 -6.93 -15.17
CA LEU A 22 -1.95 -8.03 -16.09
C LEU A 22 -3.05 -9.10 -16.09
N PRO A 23 -3.11 -9.98 -17.11
CA PRO A 23 -4.02 -11.12 -17.08
C PRO A 23 -3.85 -11.95 -15.79
N GLY A 24 -4.96 -12.17 -15.08
CA GLY A 24 -4.96 -12.87 -13.79
C GLY A 24 -4.91 -11.95 -12.57
N ASP A 25 -4.70 -10.65 -12.74
CA ASP A 25 -4.95 -9.65 -11.71
C ASP A 25 -6.45 -9.39 -11.53
N TYR A 26 -6.82 -8.69 -10.44
CA TYR A 26 -8.20 -8.31 -10.15
C TYR A 26 -8.28 -6.83 -9.79
N VAL A 27 -9.24 -6.10 -10.36
CA VAL A 27 -9.38 -4.65 -10.19
C VAL A 27 -10.65 -4.32 -9.41
N ILE A 28 -10.49 -3.78 -8.20
CA ILE A 28 -11.57 -3.31 -7.34
C ILE A 28 -11.59 -1.78 -7.31
N ALA A 29 -12.73 -1.21 -7.67
CA ALA A 29 -13.02 0.19 -7.47
C ALA A 29 -13.66 0.41 -6.08
N ALA A 30 -12.98 1.15 -5.20
CA ALA A 30 -13.51 1.54 -3.90
C ALA A 30 -14.16 2.93 -4.01
N ASP A 31 -15.49 2.98 -3.86
CA ASP A 31 -16.31 4.21 -3.89
C ASP A 31 -15.97 5.11 -5.10
N GLY A 32 -15.50 6.35 -4.88
CA GLY A 32 -15.16 7.30 -5.94
C GLY A 32 -14.03 6.84 -6.87
N GLY A 33 -13.26 5.82 -6.50
CA GLY A 33 -12.23 5.23 -7.36
C GLY A 33 -12.78 4.58 -8.64
N TYR A 34 -14.09 4.28 -8.67
CA TYR A 34 -14.76 3.78 -9.87
C TYR A 34 -14.66 4.77 -11.04
N GLU A 35 -14.88 6.05 -10.77
CA GLU A 35 -14.82 7.09 -11.79
C GLU A 35 -13.38 7.32 -12.27
N SER A 36 -12.41 7.28 -11.34
CA SER A 36 -10.98 7.36 -11.66
C SER A 36 -10.56 6.24 -12.63
N LEU A 37 -10.93 4.99 -12.34
CA LEU A 37 -10.63 3.86 -13.21
C LEU A 37 -11.32 3.96 -14.57
N ARG A 38 -12.60 4.37 -14.60
CA ARG A 38 -13.34 4.56 -15.85
C ARG A 38 -12.72 5.59 -16.78
N ARG A 39 -12.28 6.74 -16.25
CA ARG A 39 -11.67 7.81 -17.05
C ARG A 39 -10.37 7.37 -17.74
N HIS A 40 -9.70 6.35 -17.20
CA HIS A 40 -8.48 5.79 -17.77
C HIS A 40 -8.74 4.53 -18.62
N GLY A 41 -10.01 4.21 -18.91
CA GLY A 41 -10.36 3.04 -19.74
C GLY A 41 -10.07 1.69 -19.08
N ALA A 42 -9.93 1.65 -17.76
CA ALA A 42 -9.64 0.43 -17.03
C ALA A 42 -10.81 -0.57 -17.09
N THR A 43 -10.48 -1.86 -17.18
CA THR A 43 -11.44 -2.92 -16.91
C THR A 43 -11.57 -3.09 -15.40
N ILE A 44 -12.80 -2.96 -14.89
CA ILE A 44 -13.11 -3.04 -13.47
C ILE A 44 -13.78 -4.40 -13.22
N ASP A 45 -13.30 -5.17 -12.25
CA ASP A 45 -13.89 -6.46 -11.91
C ASP A 45 -14.97 -6.35 -10.83
N MET A 46 -14.82 -5.38 -9.93
CA MET A 46 -15.76 -5.10 -8.86
C MET A 46 -15.81 -3.60 -8.52
N ALA A 47 -17.00 -3.10 -8.20
CA ALA A 47 -17.16 -1.82 -7.52
C ALA A 47 -17.69 -2.07 -6.10
N LEU A 48 -17.07 -1.47 -5.09
CA LEU A 48 -17.40 -1.68 -3.69
C LEU A 48 -17.51 -0.32 -2.99
N GLY A 49 -18.59 -0.13 -2.22
CA GLY A 49 -18.71 0.99 -1.29
C GLY A 49 -20.15 1.40 -1.00
N ASP A 50 -20.33 2.46 -0.21
CA ASP A 50 -21.65 3.10 -0.02
C ASP A 50 -21.98 4.11 -1.13
N PHE A 51 -20.96 4.48 -1.93
CA PHE A 51 -21.02 5.36 -3.09
C PHE A 51 -21.38 6.80 -2.78
N ASP A 52 -21.08 7.28 -1.56
CA ASP A 52 -21.36 8.66 -1.15
C ASP A 52 -20.46 9.67 -1.87
N SER A 53 -19.17 9.37 -2.02
CA SER A 53 -18.22 10.21 -2.76
C SER A 53 -18.53 10.22 -4.25
N LEU A 54 -19.07 9.12 -4.77
CA LEU A 54 -19.48 9.01 -6.17
C LEU A 54 -20.84 9.66 -6.45
N GLY A 55 -21.74 9.71 -5.45
CA GLY A 55 -23.09 10.27 -5.55
C GLY A 55 -24.08 9.42 -6.33
N TYR A 56 -23.67 8.28 -6.88
CA TYR A 56 -24.53 7.31 -7.57
C TYR A 56 -23.97 5.90 -7.44
N VAL A 57 -24.84 4.88 -7.51
CA VAL A 57 -24.41 3.48 -7.55
C VAL A 57 -23.99 3.11 -8.98
N PRO A 58 -22.76 2.62 -9.21
CA PRO A 58 -22.29 2.20 -10.52
C PRO A 58 -23.22 1.22 -11.23
N LYS A 59 -23.47 1.43 -12.52
CA LYS A 59 -24.08 0.41 -13.40
C LYS A 59 -23.01 -0.59 -13.82
N HIS A 60 -22.63 -1.48 -12.92
CA HIS A 60 -21.63 -2.52 -13.14
C HIS A 60 -22.19 -3.91 -12.78
N ARG A 61 -21.69 -4.98 -13.40
CA ARG A 61 -22.21 -6.35 -13.18
C ARG A 61 -21.94 -6.89 -11.78
N ASN A 62 -20.90 -6.40 -11.14
CA ASN A 62 -20.42 -6.82 -9.83
C ASN A 62 -20.26 -5.59 -8.95
N VAL A 63 -21.31 -5.28 -8.18
CA VAL A 63 -21.38 -4.12 -7.29
C VAL A 63 -21.73 -4.62 -5.90
N VAL A 64 -20.85 -4.33 -4.93
CA VAL A 64 -21.08 -4.63 -3.51
C VAL A 64 -21.40 -3.32 -2.82
N ARG A 65 -22.67 -3.13 -2.43
CA ARG A 65 -23.09 -1.95 -1.69
C ARG A 65 -22.85 -2.15 -0.20
N CYS A 66 -22.05 -1.27 0.39
CA CYS A 66 -21.74 -1.28 1.81
C CYS A 66 -22.73 -0.40 2.60
N SER A 67 -22.86 -0.68 3.90
CA SER A 67 -23.58 0.21 4.81
C SER A 67 -22.80 1.52 4.99
N PRO A 68 -23.47 2.69 4.98
CA PRO A 68 -22.82 3.96 5.33
C PRO A 68 -22.36 4.01 6.80
N VAL A 69 -23.00 3.23 7.67
CA VAL A 69 -22.57 3.00 9.05
C VAL A 69 -21.82 1.68 9.06
N LYS A 70 -20.49 1.78 9.02
CA LYS A 70 -19.54 0.67 8.96
C LYS A 70 -18.31 1.00 9.79
N ASP A 71 -17.63 -0.04 10.25
CA ASP A 71 -16.41 0.10 11.07
C ASP A 71 -15.14 0.26 10.22
N ASP A 72 -15.23 0.13 8.90
CA ASP A 72 -14.10 0.15 7.96
C ASP A 72 -14.26 1.19 6.84
N THR A 73 -13.14 1.69 6.31
CA THR A 73 -13.14 2.49 5.08
C THR A 73 -13.41 1.61 3.85
N ASP A 74 -13.85 2.19 2.73
CA ASP A 74 -14.03 1.43 1.47
C ASP A 74 -12.74 0.78 0.98
N MET A 75 -11.59 1.43 1.19
CA MET A 75 -10.28 0.85 0.88
C MET A 75 -10.01 -0.40 1.72
N ALA A 76 -10.27 -0.35 3.03
CA ALA A 76 -10.09 -1.49 3.93
C ALA A 76 -11.04 -2.64 3.59
N LEU A 77 -12.29 -2.34 3.24
CA LEU A 77 -13.26 -3.34 2.79
C LEU A 77 -12.85 -3.99 1.47
N ALA A 78 -12.39 -3.20 0.49
CA ALA A 78 -11.86 -3.72 -0.78
C ALA A 78 -10.64 -4.62 -0.57
N VAL A 79 -9.77 -4.28 0.39
CA VAL A 79 -8.63 -5.12 0.78
C VAL A 79 -9.10 -6.44 1.39
N LYS A 80 -10.08 -6.42 2.29
CA LYS A 80 -10.65 -7.64 2.89
C LYS A 80 -11.30 -8.53 1.84
N GLU A 81 -11.95 -7.94 0.85
CA GLU A 81 -12.52 -8.68 -0.29
C GLU A 81 -11.45 -9.29 -1.18
N GLY A 82 -10.38 -8.55 -1.52
CA GLY A 82 -9.27 -9.14 -2.28
C GLY A 82 -8.61 -10.32 -1.54
N LEU A 83 -8.48 -10.24 -0.20
CA LEU A 83 -8.01 -11.37 0.61
C LEU A 83 -8.98 -12.56 0.58
N SER A 84 -10.30 -12.32 0.64
CA SER A 84 -11.31 -13.39 0.58
C SER A 84 -11.31 -14.11 -0.78
N LEU A 85 -10.94 -13.39 -1.85
CA LEU A 85 -10.73 -13.92 -3.19
C LEU A 85 -9.37 -14.65 -3.36
N GLY A 86 -8.52 -14.67 -2.34
CA GLY A 86 -7.25 -15.40 -2.32
C GLY A 86 -6.04 -14.62 -2.83
N TYR A 87 -6.14 -13.29 -2.99
CA TYR A 87 -5.00 -12.47 -3.36
C TYR A 87 -4.10 -12.17 -2.15
N GLU A 88 -2.79 -12.24 -2.36
CA GLU A 88 -1.77 -11.94 -1.34
C GLU A 88 -0.91 -10.72 -1.68
N ARG A 89 -1.15 -10.11 -2.85
CA ARG A 89 -0.42 -8.95 -3.36
C ARG A 89 -1.41 -7.84 -3.72
N PHE A 90 -1.17 -6.64 -3.23
CA PHE A 90 -2.10 -5.52 -3.35
C PHE A 90 -1.39 -4.26 -3.83
N ALA A 91 -2.01 -3.57 -4.78
CA ALA A 91 -1.63 -2.23 -5.22
C ALA A 91 -2.79 -1.28 -4.93
N LEU A 92 -2.61 -0.37 -3.97
CA LEU A 92 -3.61 0.58 -3.51
C LEU A 92 -3.31 1.96 -4.11
N LEU A 93 -4.20 2.45 -4.98
CA LEU A 93 -4.10 3.73 -5.67
C LEU A 93 -5.14 4.71 -5.12
N GLY A 94 -4.88 6.01 -5.20
CA GLY A 94 -5.84 7.02 -4.74
C GLY A 94 -6.06 7.00 -3.22
N GLY A 95 -5.07 6.52 -2.47
CA GLY A 95 -5.13 6.43 -1.01
C GLY A 95 -4.04 7.23 -0.26
N LEU A 96 -3.20 7.98 -0.98
CA LEU A 96 -2.22 8.92 -0.40
C LEU A 96 -2.65 10.36 -0.65
N GLY A 97 -2.38 11.23 0.32
CA GLY A 97 -2.71 12.65 0.26
C GLY A 97 -4.18 12.98 0.52
N GLY A 98 -4.55 14.25 0.36
CA GLY A 98 -5.90 14.73 0.63
C GLY A 98 -6.22 14.77 2.13
N ARG A 99 -7.25 14.03 2.56
CA ARG A 99 -7.69 13.97 3.97
C ARG A 99 -6.73 13.10 4.77
N LEU A 100 -5.98 13.72 5.69
CA LEU A 100 -4.99 13.04 6.54
C LEU A 100 -5.54 11.79 7.25
N GLY A 101 -6.80 11.84 7.72
CA GLY A 101 -7.44 10.67 8.35
C GLY A 101 -7.55 9.45 7.43
N HIS A 102 -7.79 9.63 6.13
CA HIS A 102 -7.84 8.52 5.17
C HIS A 102 -6.44 7.95 4.91
N THR A 103 -5.43 8.81 4.78
CA THR A 103 -4.03 8.37 4.65
C THR A 103 -3.63 7.48 5.83
N LEU A 104 -3.91 7.91 7.07
CA LEU A 104 -3.59 7.11 8.27
C LEU A 104 -4.34 5.78 8.28
N ALA A 105 -5.63 5.76 7.92
CA ALA A 105 -6.41 4.52 7.81
C ALA A 105 -5.84 3.57 6.74
N ASN A 106 -5.33 4.11 5.62
CA ASN A 106 -4.70 3.30 4.57
C ASN A 106 -3.35 2.74 5.00
N LEU A 107 -2.55 3.48 5.79
CA LEU A 107 -1.34 2.93 6.41
C LEU A 107 -1.67 1.78 7.39
N GLN A 108 -2.72 1.92 8.20
CA GLN A 108 -3.21 0.82 9.05
C GLN A 108 -3.72 -0.37 8.22
N THR A 109 -4.32 -0.11 7.06
CA THR A 109 -4.73 -1.16 6.11
C THR A 109 -3.52 -1.92 5.56
N LEU A 110 -2.39 -1.26 5.29
CA LEU A 110 -1.14 -1.95 4.93
C LEU A 110 -0.63 -2.83 6.07
N MET A 111 -0.67 -2.34 7.31
CA MET A 111 -0.27 -3.14 8.49
C MET A 111 -1.18 -4.36 8.67
N TYR A 112 -2.50 -4.20 8.43
CA TYR A 112 -3.47 -5.29 8.45
C TYR A 112 -3.14 -6.40 7.44
N LEU A 113 -2.73 -6.02 6.22
CA LEU A 113 -2.25 -6.94 5.19
C LEU A 113 -0.97 -7.67 5.62
N SER A 114 0.03 -6.90 6.07
CA SER A 114 1.36 -7.44 6.44
C SER A 114 1.27 -8.48 7.55
N ARG A 115 0.48 -8.21 8.61
CA ARG A 115 0.24 -9.15 9.72
C ARG A 115 -0.51 -10.42 9.32
N ARG A 116 -1.07 -10.49 8.11
CA ARG A 116 -1.74 -11.68 7.53
C ARG A 116 -0.89 -12.39 6.48
N GLY A 117 0.37 -12.01 6.33
CA GLY A 117 1.28 -12.58 5.34
C GLY A 117 1.07 -12.04 3.92
N ALA A 118 0.15 -11.09 3.72
CA ALA A 118 -0.04 -10.42 2.45
C ALA A 118 0.86 -9.19 2.33
N ARG A 119 1.11 -8.74 1.10
CA ARG A 119 1.95 -7.57 0.82
C ARG A 119 1.17 -6.53 0.03
N GLY A 120 1.03 -5.35 0.62
CA GLY A 120 0.36 -4.21 0.02
C GLY A 120 1.32 -3.07 -0.24
N PHE A 121 1.07 -2.34 -1.31
CA PHE A 121 1.75 -1.10 -1.64
C PHE A 121 0.71 -0.02 -1.84
N LEU A 122 0.83 1.05 -1.06
CA LEU A 122 0.04 2.26 -1.22
C LEU A 122 0.84 3.22 -2.09
N ILE A 123 0.33 3.51 -3.28
CA ILE A 123 1.10 4.13 -4.36
C ILE A 123 0.52 5.49 -4.67
N GLY A 124 1.36 6.51 -4.50
CA GLY A 124 1.10 7.89 -4.88
C GLY A 124 2.00 8.33 -6.02
N LYS A 125 1.89 9.59 -6.41
CA LYS A 125 2.68 10.18 -7.50
C LYS A 125 4.18 10.22 -7.20
N ASN A 126 4.54 10.58 -5.97
CA ASN A 126 5.92 10.84 -5.56
C ASN A 126 6.35 9.99 -4.37
N GLU A 127 5.47 9.13 -3.86
CA GLU A 127 5.73 8.37 -2.64
C GLU A 127 4.99 7.05 -2.71
N THR A 128 5.67 5.99 -2.28
CA THR A 128 5.08 4.67 -2.07
C THR A 128 5.26 4.28 -0.61
N ALA A 129 4.24 3.66 -0.03
CA ALA A 129 4.29 3.11 1.31
C ALA A 129 3.99 1.60 1.30
N THR A 130 4.65 0.86 2.17
CA THR A 130 4.33 -0.54 2.47
C THR A 130 4.44 -0.79 3.98
N ALA A 131 3.92 -1.93 4.44
CA ALA A 131 4.12 -2.40 5.79
C ALA A 131 4.84 -3.74 5.81
N LEU A 132 5.73 -3.91 6.78
CA LEU A 132 6.62 -5.05 6.93
C LEU A 132 6.48 -5.63 8.34
N THR A 133 5.91 -6.82 8.45
CA THR A 133 5.82 -7.59 9.70
C THR A 133 6.81 -8.75 9.64
N ASP A 134 7.68 -8.86 10.66
CA ASP A 134 8.61 -9.97 10.86
C ASP A 134 9.33 -10.41 9.58
N GLY A 135 9.89 -9.46 8.84
CA GLY A 135 10.41 -9.73 7.50
C GLY A 135 11.34 -8.66 6.97
N GLU A 136 11.58 -8.75 5.66
CA GLU A 136 12.53 -7.91 4.92
C GLU A 136 11.96 -7.33 3.62
N LEU A 137 12.56 -6.21 3.23
CA LEU A 137 12.30 -5.47 2.01
C LEU A 137 13.65 -5.09 1.38
N TYR A 138 13.79 -5.35 0.08
CA TYR A 138 15.00 -5.08 -0.68
C TYR A 138 14.76 -3.99 -1.71
N PHE A 139 15.79 -3.17 -1.92
CA PHE A 139 15.81 -2.10 -2.90
C PHE A 139 17.06 -2.24 -3.75
N SER A 140 16.89 -2.19 -5.07
CA SER A 140 18.02 -2.22 -6.02
C SER A 140 18.87 -0.95 -5.93
N ASP A 141 20.08 -1.03 -6.47
CA ASP A 141 21.01 0.09 -6.61
C ASP A 141 20.51 1.22 -7.52
N ALA A 142 19.37 1.04 -8.18
CA ALA A 142 18.67 2.05 -8.98
C ALA A 142 17.77 2.98 -8.17
N HIS A 143 17.47 2.63 -6.90
CA HIS A 143 16.62 3.45 -6.04
C HIS A 143 17.30 4.75 -5.61
N ARG A 144 16.57 5.87 -5.63
CA ARG A 144 17.07 7.21 -5.28
C ARG A 144 16.13 7.94 -4.34
N GLY A 145 16.60 9.06 -3.80
CA GLY A 145 15.83 9.92 -2.91
C GLY A 145 15.81 9.42 -1.46
N TYR A 146 14.71 9.71 -0.77
CA TYR A 146 14.59 9.42 0.66
C TYR A 146 13.75 8.18 0.94
N LEU A 147 14.12 7.50 2.02
CA LEU A 147 13.37 6.43 2.66
C LEU A 147 13.09 6.83 4.12
N SER A 148 11.85 6.68 4.55
CA SER A 148 11.46 6.83 5.94
C SER A 148 10.87 5.53 6.48
N LEU A 149 11.14 5.23 7.75
CA LEU A 149 10.55 4.08 8.44
C LEU A 149 9.97 4.48 9.79
N PHE A 150 8.81 3.91 10.11
CA PHE A 150 8.06 4.18 11.32
C PHE A 150 7.58 2.89 11.96
N CYS A 151 7.67 2.79 13.29
CA CYS A 151 6.87 1.87 14.07
C CYS A 151 5.55 2.56 14.39
N LEU A 152 4.41 1.95 14.05
CA LEU A 152 3.07 2.51 14.36
C LEU A 152 2.24 1.59 15.27
N SER A 153 2.89 0.63 15.92
CA SER A 153 2.28 -0.41 16.75
C SER A 153 3.08 -0.66 18.03
N GLU A 154 3.06 -1.89 18.53
CA GLU A 154 4.02 -2.36 19.53
C GLU A 154 5.47 -2.24 19.02
N PRO A 155 6.47 -2.10 19.91
CA PRO A 155 7.86 -1.91 19.51
C PRO A 155 8.35 -2.94 18.48
N ALA A 156 8.99 -2.43 17.43
CA ALA A 156 9.64 -3.23 16.40
C ALA A 156 11.08 -3.51 16.81
N CYS A 157 11.43 -4.77 17.02
CA CYS A 157 12.74 -5.22 17.48
C CYS A 157 13.55 -5.88 16.36
N GLY A 158 14.87 -5.79 16.45
CA GLY A 158 15.77 -6.34 15.45
C GLY A 158 15.72 -5.57 14.13
N VAL A 159 15.49 -4.26 14.20
CA VAL A 159 15.45 -3.40 13.02
C VAL A 159 16.86 -3.21 12.48
N THR A 160 17.07 -3.61 11.23
CA THR A 160 18.35 -3.52 10.54
C THR A 160 18.17 -2.81 9.20
N LEU A 161 19.01 -1.80 8.96
CA LEU A 161 19.07 -1.05 7.71
C LEU A 161 20.46 -1.20 7.11
N ARG A 162 20.56 -1.66 5.85
CA ARG A 162 21.83 -1.82 5.13
C ARG A 162 21.82 -1.08 3.81
N GLY A 163 22.95 -0.52 3.41
CA GLY A 163 23.11 0.16 2.11
C GLY A 163 22.41 1.52 2.03
N LEU A 164 21.85 2.01 3.14
CA LEU A 164 21.30 3.36 3.29
C LEU A 164 22.33 4.25 3.99
N LYS A 165 22.16 5.57 3.89
CA LYS A 165 23.07 6.55 4.50
C LYS A 165 23.21 6.41 6.00
N TYR A 166 22.09 6.18 6.68
CA TYR A 166 22.03 5.91 8.11
C TYR A 166 21.69 4.43 8.31
N GLU A 167 22.71 3.62 8.53
CA GLU A 167 22.52 2.19 8.83
C GLU A 167 22.09 1.98 10.28
N LEU A 168 21.32 0.92 10.51
CA LEU A 168 20.95 0.45 11.84
C LEU A 168 21.26 -1.04 11.90
N THR A 169 21.64 -1.54 13.08
CA THR A 169 21.85 -2.96 13.33
C THR A 169 21.18 -3.30 14.65
N ASP A 170 20.25 -4.25 14.61
CA ASP A 170 19.54 -4.78 15.79
C ASP A 170 18.91 -3.69 16.67
N ALA A 171 18.38 -2.63 16.04
CA ALA A 171 17.75 -1.53 16.76
C ALA A 171 16.32 -1.91 17.20
N THR A 172 15.82 -1.22 18.23
CA THR A 172 14.39 -1.24 18.59
C THR A 172 13.78 0.11 18.27
N LEU A 173 12.68 0.12 17.50
CA LEU A 173 11.92 1.32 17.17
C LEU A 173 10.59 1.34 17.93
N GLU A 174 10.35 2.44 18.62
CA GLU A 174 9.14 2.70 19.40
C GLU A 174 8.20 3.63 18.64
N SER A 175 6.90 3.49 18.85
CA SER A 175 5.87 4.19 18.05
C SER A 175 5.74 5.68 18.33
N PHE A 176 6.38 6.17 19.39
CA PHE A 176 6.44 7.58 19.75
C PHE A 176 7.80 8.22 19.42
N VAL A 177 8.68 7.54 18.69
CA VAL A 177 10.00 8.05 18.31
C VAL A 177 10.21 7.98 16.79
N ALA A 178 10.39 9.14 16.17
CA ALA A 178 10.58 9.29 14.72
C ALA A 178 12.07 9.20 14.31
N LEU A 179 12.78 8.15 14.73
CA LEU A 179 14.21 7.98 14.40
C LEU A 179 14.46 7.72 12.90
N GLY A 180 13.49 7.11 12.21
CA GLY A 180 13.67 6.62 10.85
C GLY A 180 13.36 7.62 9.74
N VAL A 181 13.18 8.91 10.03
CA VAL A 181 12.77 9.90 9.02
C VAL A 181 13.96 10.38 8.18
N SER A 182 13.75 10.50 6.87
CA SER A 182 14.71 11.09 5.92
C SER A 182 16.06 10.35 5.83
N ASN A 183 16.04 9.02 5.85
CA ASN A 183 17.19 8.22 5.41
C ASN A 183 17.34 8.33 3.88
N GLU A 184 18.51 8.02 3.34
CA GLU A 184 18.84 8.30 1.94
C GLU A 184 19.43 7.06 1.26
N PHE A 185 18.98 6.79 0.04
CA PHE A 185 19.57 5.75 -0.79
C PHE A 185 20.98 6.14 -1.24
N THR A 186 21.93 5.22 -1.15
CA THR A 186 23.35 5.50 -1.46
C THR A 186 23.77 5.12 -2.87
N GLY A 187 22.83 4.65 -3.70
CA GLY A 187 23.14 4.07 -5.02
C GLY A 187 23.76 2.67 -4.95
N ARG A 188 23.53 1.96 -3.85
CA ARG A 188 23.86 0.53 -3.67
C ARG A 188 22.59 -0.24 -3.38
N GLU A 189 22.63 -1.56 -3.58
CA GLU A 189 21.59 -2.43 -3.06
C GLU A 189 21.41 -2.19 -1.55
N SER A 190 20.16 -2.08 -1.13
CA SER A 190 19.81 -1.74 0.24
C SER A 190 18.65 -2.59 0.75
N SER A 191 18.54 -2.70 2.06
CA SER A 191 17.50 -3.50 2.70
C SER A 191 17.01 -2.88 4.01
N VAL A 192 15.74 -3.15 4.29
CA VAL A 192 15.07 -2.87 5.56
C VAL A 192 14.56 -4.19 6.10
N ALA A 193 14.97 -4.56 7.31
CA ALA A 193 14.51 -5.78 7.97
C ALA A 193 14.04 -5.51 9.39
N VAL A 194 13.07 -6.29 9.85
CA VAL A 194 12.57 -6.30 11.23
C VAL A 194 12.39 -7.75 11.67
N ALA A 195 13.02 -8.13 12.79
CA ALA A 195 12.93 -9.50 13.29
C ALA A 195 11.60 -9.78 14.00
N ARG A 196 11.07 -8.79 14.73
CA ARG A 196 9.76 -8.89 15.40
C ARG A 196 9.05 -7.54 15.43
N GLY A 197 7.78 -7.51 15.07
CA GLY A 197 6.94 -6.30 15.04
C GLY A 197 6.67 -5.82 13.62
N THR A 198 6.00 -4.67 13.50
CA THR A 198 5.59 -4.13 12.20
C THR A 198 6.18 -2.74 11.97
N LEU A 199 6.80 -2.56 10.81
CA LEU A 199 7.27 -1.27 10.31
C LEU A 199 6.39 -0.80 9.16
N VAL A 200 6.15 0.50 9.08
CA VAL A 200 5.69 1.18 7.85
C VAL A 200 6.90 1.82 7.20
N VAL A 201 7.13 1.51 5.93
CA VAL A 201 8.26 2.00 5.14
C VAL A 201 7.71 2.84 4.00
N LEU A 202 8.20 4.07 3.86
CA LEU A 202 7.84 5.01 2.81
C LEU A 202 9.08 5.40 2.02
N TRP A 203 8.99 5.53 0.71
CA TRP A 203 10.08 5.99 -0.12
C TRP A 203 9.59 6.79 -1.33
N GLN A 204 10.45 7.68 -1.84
CA GLN A 204 10.10 8.66 -2.86
C GLN A 204 10.40 8.23 -4.31
N ASP A 205 10.75 6.97 -4.51
CA ASP A 205 11.05 6.43 -5.84
C ASP A 205 9.84 5.64 -6.36
N GLY A 206 9.35 5.97 -7.55
CA GLY A 206 8.22 5.29 -8.19
C GLY A 206 8.54 3.88 -8.70
N ARG A 207 9.76 3.40 -8.49
CA ARG A 207 10.19 2.03 -8.79
C ARG A 207 9.49 1.05 -7.85
N LEU A 208 8.52 0.32 -8.40
CA LEU A 208 7.75 -0.66 -7.64
C LEU A 208 7.52 -1.98 -8.40
N GLU A 209 7.60 -1.99 -9.73
CA GLU A 209 7.16 -3.11 -10.57
C GLU A 209 7.77 -4.45 -10.17
N GLU A 210 9.07 -4.49 -9.89
CA GLU A 210 9.79 -5.70 -9.44
C GLU A 210 9.35 -6.13 -8.03
N MET A 211 9.12 -5.17 -7.13
CA MET A 211 8.73 -5.44 -5.74
C MET A 211 7.27 -5.90 -5.61
N LEU A 212 6.39 -5.43 -6.50
CA LEU A 212 4.97 -5.75 -6.49
C LEU A 212 4.70 -7.23 -6.75
N ARG A 213 5.56 -7.87 -7.54
CA ARG A 213 5.37 -9.25 -8.01
C ARG A 213 6.47 -10.25 -7.62
N ALA A 214 7.47 -9.79 -6.85
CA ALA A 214 8.39 -10.67 -6.13
C ALA A 214 7.68 -11.50 -5.04
#